data_AF-Q9FBL6-F1
#
_entry.id   AF-Q9FBL6-F1
#
_cell.length_a   1.000
_cell.length_b   1.000
_cell.length_c   1.000
_cell.angle_alpha   90.00
_cell.angle_beta   90.00
_cell.angle_gamma   90.00
#
_symmetry.space_group_name_H-M   'P 1'
#
loop_
_entity.id
_entity.type
_entity.pdbx_description
1 polymer ?
#
loop_
_entity_poly.entity_id
_entity_poly.type
_entity_poly.pdbx_seq_one_letter_code
_entity_poly.pdbx_strand_id
1 'polypeptide(L)'
;MVMFLFLVIALAVVVAAVTLAVVGGGESGPLPDAAPERVRDALPPDRPVGRGDVERLRFPLVVRGYRMADVDDALGRLGAELAEREARIADLESALAGARAAAAHRHVVMDKPDREEQQ
;
A
#
# COMPACT_ATOMS: atom_id res chain seq x y z
N MET A 1 -21.36 49.41 31.14
CA MET A 1 -21.74 48.02 31.48
C MET A 1 -22.47 47.32 30.34
N VAL A 2 -23.58 47.89 29.84
CA VAL A 2 -24.36 47.30 28.72
C VAL A 2 -23.55 47.13 27.43
N MET A 3 -22.70 48.11 27.08
CA MET A 3 -21.85 48.05 25.87
C MET A 3 -20.79 46.94 25.92
N PHE A 4 -20.26 46.64 27.12
CA PHE A 4 -19.33 45.54 27.33
C PHE A 4 -20.01 44.18 27.17
N LEU A 5 -21.21 44.04 27.75
CA LEU A 5 -22.04 42.85 27.59
C LEU A 5 -22.40 42.60 26.12
N PHE A 6 -22.69 43.67 25.37
CA PHE A 6 -22.93 43.60 23.93
C PHE A 6 -21.71 43.09 23.16
N LEU A 7 -20.51 43.55 23.51
CA LEU A 7 -19.27 43.10 22.89
C LEU A 7 -18.97 41.63 23.19
N VAL A 8 -19.23 41.18 24.43
CA VAL A 8 -19.06 39.77 24.83
C VAL A 8 -20.06 38.87 24.10
N ILE A 9 -21.32 39.29 23.99
CA ILE A 9 -22.34 38.54 23.23
C ILE A 9 -21.98 38.49 21.75
N ALA A 10 -21.57 39.61 21.17
CA ALA A 10 -21.14 39.65 19.77
C ALA A 10 -19.95 38.71 19.52
N LEU A 11 -18.95 38.70 20.40
CA LEU A 11 -17.83 37.77 20.33
C LEU A 11 -18.28 36.31 20.45
N ALA A 12 -19.16 36.01 21.41
CA ALA A 12 -19.69 34.66 21.60
C ALA A 12 -20.46 34.17 20.36
N VAL A 13 -21.27 35.04 19.73
CA VAL A 13 -21.99 34.73 18.49
C VAL A 13 -21.02 34.47 17.34
N VAL A 14 -19.99 35.31 17.18
CA VAL A 14 -18.97 35.12 16.14
C VAL A 14 -18.22 33.81 16.35
N VAL A 15 -17.78 33.51 17.57
CA VAL A 15 -17.08 32.26 17.90
C VAL A 15 -18.00 31.06 17.65
N ALA A 16 -19.25 31.12 18.08
CA ALA A 16 -20.23 30.06 17.85
C ALA A 16 -20.46 29.83 16.35
N ALA A 17 -20.63 30.90 15.56
CA ALA A 17 -20.81 30.81 14.12
C ALA A 17 -19.59 30.23 13.40
N VAL A 18 -18.37 30.67 13.74
CA VAL A 18 -17.13 30.13 13.18
C VAL A 18 -16.95 28.65 13.55
N THR A 19 -17.24 28.30 14.80
CA THR A 19 -17.16 26.91 15.28
C THR A 19 -18.16 26.04 14.54
N LEU A 20 -19.41 26.49 14.37
CA LEU A 20 -20.43 25.78 13.59
C LEU A 20 -20.06 25.66 12.11
N ALA A 21 -19.39 26.67 11.52
CA ALA A 21 -18.95 26.60 10.13
C ALA A 21 -17.80 25.59 9.93
N VAL A 22 -16.87 25.51 10.89
CA VAL A 22 -15.74 24.58 10.84
C VAL A 22 -16.17 23.14 11.19
N VAL A 23 -17.06 22.99 12.18
CA VAL A 23 -17.53 21.68 12.66
C VAL A 23 -18.72 21.15 11.84
N GLY A 24 -19.63 22.03 11.41
CA GLY A 24 -20.85 21.70 10.66
C GLY A 24 -20.68 21.67 9.14
N GLY A 25 -19.47 21.83 8.62
CA GLY A 25 -19.14 21.66 7.19
C GLY A 25 -19.26 20.22 6.67
N GLY A 26 -20.04 19.36 7.32
CA GLY A 26 -20.14 17.92 7.04
C GLY A 26 -21.49 17.42 6.54
N GLU A 27 -22.56 18.22 6.45
CA GLU A 27 -23.86 17.64 6.06
C GLU A 27 -24.77 18.46 5.13
N SER A 28 -24.53 19.75 4.84
CA SER A 28 -25.44 20.53 3.94
C SER A 28 -24.82 21.75 3.25
N GLY A 29 -23.54 21.70 2.87
CA GLY A 29 -22.89 22.75 2.05
C GLY A 29 -23.03 22.50 0.53
N PRO A 30 -23.09 23.52 -0.34
CA PRO A 30 -23.15 23.35 -1.81
C PRO A 30 -21.85 22.85 -2.45
N LEU A 31 -20.85 22.51 -1.63
CA LEU A 31 -19.58 21.98 -2.08
C LEU A 31 -19.72 20.46 -2.15
N PRO A 32 -19.43 19.84 -3.31
CA PRO A 32 -19.44 18.39 -3.41
C PRO A 32 -18.53 17.81 -2.33
N ASP A 33 -19.05 16.78 -1.66
CA ASP A 33 -18.36 15.99 -0.64
C ASP A 33 -16.90 15.80 -1.07
N ALA A 34 -15.97 16.33 -0.28
CA ALA A 34 -14.56 16.31 -0.64
C ALA A 34 -14.18 14.85 -0.91
N ALA A 35 -13.83 14.54 -2.15
CA ALA A 35 -13.62 13.16 -2.57
C ALA A 35 -12.69 12.48 -1.56
N PRO A 36 -13.07 11.30 -1.03
CA PRO A 36 -12.36 10.67 0.07
C PRO A 36 -10.89 10.62 -0.27
N GLU A 37 -10.05 11.16 0.61
CA GLU A 37 -8.62 11.32 0.37
C GLU A 37 -8.03 9.94 0.09
N ARG A 38 -7.77 9.64 -1.19
CA ARG A 38 -7.32 8.31 -1.59
C ARG A 38 -5.86 8.15 -1.22
N VAL A 39 -5.48 6.91 -0.95
CA VAL A 39 -4.09 6.49 -0.74
C VAL A 39 -3.24 7.00 -1.90
N ARG A 40 -2.29 7.90 -1.61
CA ARG A 40 -1.50 8.60 -2.64
C ARG A 40 -0.54 7.68 -3.38
N ASP A 41 -0.05 6.64 -2.71
CA ASP A 41 0.81 5.60 -3.26
C ASP A 41 0.16 4.23 -3.05
N ALA A 42 -0.98 4.01 -3.71
CA ALA A 42 -1.74 2.78 -3.58
C ALA A 42 -0.96 1.57 -4.10
N LEU A 43 -1.26 0.39 -3.54
CA LEU A 43 -0.69 -0.86 -3.99
C LEU A 43 -1.06 -1.14 -5.46
N PRO A 44 -0.15 -1.74 -6.24
CA PRO A 44 -0.41 -2.07 -7.64
C PRO A 44 -1.59 -3.05 -7.75
N PRO A 45 -2.62 -2.76 -8.57
CA PRO A 45 -3.77 -3.66 -8.74
C PRO A 45 -3.50 -4.78 -9.77
N ASP A 46 -2.50 -4.60 -10.62
CA ASP A 46 -2.23 -5.40 -11.82
C ASP A 46 -1.06 -6.37 -11.66
N ARG A 47 -0.29 -6.26 -10.57
CA ARG A 47 0.82 -7.15 -10.26
C ARG A 47 0.90 -7.49 -8.77
N PRO A 48 1.60 -8.58 -8.40
CA PRO A 48 1.86 -8.89 -6.99
C PRO A 48 2.55 -7.72 -6.27
N VAL A 49 2.18 -7.55 -5.01
CA VAL A 49 2.74 -6.54 -4.12
C VAL A 49 4.14 -6.97 -3.72
N GLY A 50 5.11 -6.08 -3.90
CA GLY A 50 6.48 -6.26 -3.42
C GLY A 50 6.76 -5.45 -2.15
N ARG A 51 7.88 -5.75 -1.49
CA ARG A 51 8.33 -5.01 -0.30
C ARG A 51 8.41 -3.50 -0.53
N GLY A 52 8.96 -3.07 -1.66
CA GLY A 52 9.09 -1.64 -1.99
C GLY A 52 7.75 -0.94 -2.21
N ASP A 53 6.68 -1.68 -2.52
CA ASP A 53 5.33 -1.11 -2.63
C ASP A 53 4.73 -0.86 -1.25
N VAL A 54 4.96 -1.77 -0.31
CA VAL A 54 4.55 -1.61 1.09
C VAL A 54 5.28 -0.43 1.75
N GLU A 55 6.57 -0.27 1.50
CA GLU A 55 7.38 0.84 2.05
C GLU A 55 6.97 2.22 1.53
N ARG A 56 6.40 2.29 0.32
CA ARG A 56 5.88 3.52 -0.28
C ARG A 56 4.44 3.83 0.11
N LEU A 57 3.71 2.89 0.69
CA LEU A 57 2.28 3.03 0.99
C LEU A 57 2.03 4.16 2.01
N ARG A 58 1.08 5.05 1.69
CA ARG A 58 0.70 6.20 2.56
C ARG A 58 -0.79 6.27 2.79
N PHE A 59 -1.19 6.03 4.04
CA PHE A 59 -2.59 6.12 4.45
C PHE A 59 -3.00 7.56 4.77
N PRO A 60 -4.19 8.01 4.32
CA PRO A 60 -4.76 9.28 4.73
C PRO A 60 -5.08 9.30 6.23
N LEU A 61 -5.06 10.49 6.84
CA LEU A 61 -5.43 10.67 8.24
C LEU A 61 -6.95 10.80 8.39
N VAL A 62 -7.49 10.19 9.45
CA VAL A 62 -8.92 10.25 9.78
C VAL A 62 -9.10 10.55 11.27
N VAL A 63 -10.21 11.21 11.64
CA VAL A 63 -10.53 11.62 13.02
C VAL A 63 -10.45 10.44 14.00
N ARG A 64 -10.80 9.24 13.54
CA ARG A 64 -10.68 8.00 14.29
C ARG A 64 -10.02 6.95 13.42
N GLY A 65 -8.78 6.60 13.74
CA GLY A 65 -7.98 5.64 12.99
C GLY A 65 -7.07 4.81 13.90
N TYR A 66 -6.38 3.84 13.30
CA TYR A 66 -5.32 3.11 13.98
C TYR A 66 -4.13 4.03 14.25
N ARG A 67 -3.36 3.71 15.28
CA ARG A 67 -2.11 4.44 15.56
C ARG A 67 -1.11 4.14 14.47
N MET A 68 -0.48 5.19 13.93
CA MET A 68 0.51 5.04 12.86
C MET A 68 1.67 4.14 13.27
N ALA A 69 2.18 4.27 14.50
CA ALA A 69 3.26 3.40 14.99
C ALA A 69 2.90 1.90 14.93
N ASP A 70 1.71 1.52 15.42
CA ASP A 70 1.27 0.12 15.44
C ASP A 70 1.06 -0.41 14.01
N VAL A 71 0.55 0.44 13.10
CA VAL A 71 0.38 0.11 11.69
C VAL A 71 1.72 -0.03 10.99
N ASP A 72 2.64 0.90 11.20
CA ASP A 72 3.98 0.92 10.60
C ASP A 72 4.80 -0.28 11.06
N ASP A 73 4.73 -0.64 12.35
CA ASP A 73 5.39 -1.83 12.91
C ASP A 73 4.84 -3.11 12.26
N ALA A 74 3.51 -3.21 12.13
CA ALA A 74 2.86 -4.36 11.49
C ALA A 74 3.24 -4.46 10.00
N LEU A 75 3.20 -3.35 9.27
CA LEU A 75 3.57 -3.30 7.85
C LEU A 75 5.06 -3.58 7.63
N GLY A 76 5.92 -3.11 8.52
CA GLY A 76 7.35 -3.40 8.49
C GLY A 76 7.62 -4.89 8.63
N ARG A 77 6.95 -5.56 9.58
CA ARG A 77 7.05 -7.01 9.75
C ARG A 77 6.53 -7.77 8.53
N LEU A 78 5.35 -7.40 8.03
CA LEU A 78 4.77 -8.04 6.85
C LEU A 78 5.63 -7.83 5.60
N GLY A 79 6.23 -6.65 5.43
CA GLY A 79 7.15 -6.34 4.34
C GLY A 79 8.42 -7.19 4.38
N ALA A 80 8.94 -7.49 5.58
CA ALA A 80 10.06 -8.40 5.75
C ALA A 80 9.71 -9.85 5.39
N GLU A 81 8.58 -10.35 5.90
CA GLU A 81 8.11 -11.72 5.58
C GLU A 81 7.81 -11.88 4.08
N LEU A 82 7.26 -10.84 3.45
CA LEU A 82 7.02 -10.82 2.01
C LEU A 82 8.32 -10.93 1.21
N ALA A 83 9.36 -10.20 1.61
CA ALA A 83 10.67 -10.28 0.95
C ALA A 83 11.32 -11.66 1.10
N GLU A 84 11.20 -12.29 2.26
CA GLU A 84 11.69 -13.66 2.48
C GLU A 84 10.96 -14.67 1.59
N ARG A 85 9.63 -14.55 1.49
CA ARG A 85 8.83 -15.41 0.61
C ARG A 85 9.19 -15.23 -0.86
N GLU A 86 9.37 -13.98 -1.30
CA GLU A 86 9.77 -13.68 -2.68
C GLU A 86 11.14 -14.28 -3.01
N ALA A 87 12.11 -14.14 -2.11
CA ALA A 87 13.44 -14.76 -2.28
C ALA A 87 13.33 -16.28 -2.38
N ARG A 88 12.52 -16.90 -1.52
CA ARG A 88 12.30 -18.35 -1.56
C ARG A 88 11.63 -18.82 -2.84
N ILE A 89 10.67 -18.05 -3.37
CA ILE A 89 10.03 -18.35 -4.65
C ILE A 89 11.07 -18.27 -5.79
N ALA A 90 11.88 -17.21 -5.82
CA ALA A 90 12.92 -17.05 -6.83
C ALA A 90 13.94 -18.20 -6.83
N ASP A 91 14.33 -18.68 -5.64
CA ASP A 91 15.22 -19.82 -5.49
C ASP A 91 14.59 -21.12 -6.03
N LEU A 92 13.32 -21.37 -5.70
CA LEU A 92 12.58 -22.55 -6.15
C LEU A 92 12.37 -22.53 -7.67
N GLU A 93 12.04 -21.37 -8.24
CA GLU A 93 11.88 -21.19 -9.68
C GLU A 93 13.21 -21.42 -10.42
N SER A 94 14.32 -20.91 -9.86
CA SER A 94 15.66 -21.13 -10.41
C SER A 94 16.06 -22.60 -10.37
N ALA A 95 15.79 -23.30 -9.26
CA ALA A 95 16.04 -24.74 -9.14
C ALA A 95 15.21 -25.55 -10.14
N LEU A 96 13.93 -25.20 -10.31
CA LEU A 96 13.03 -25.84 -11.27
C LEU A 96 13.48 -25.62 -12.71
N ALA A 97 13.91 -24.39 -13.05
CA ALA A 97 14.46 -24.08 -14.36
C ALA A 97 15.74 -24.87 -14.65
N GLY A 98 16.65 -24.96 -13.68
CA GLY A 98 17.87 -25.77 -13.78
C GLY A 98 17.58 -27.26 -13.98
N ALA A 99 16.62 -27.82 -13.24
CA ALA A 99 16.22 -29.22 -13.38
C ALA A 99 15.62 -29.52 -14.77
N ARG A 100 14.78 -28.61 -15.29
CA ARG A 100 14.21 -28.73 -16.65
C ARG A 100 15.30 -28.67 -17.72
N ALA A 101 16.27 -27.77 -17.59
CA ALA A 101 17.39 -27.67 -18.52
C ALA A 101 18.26 -28.95 -18.51
N ALA A 102 18.54 -29.51 -17.33
CA ALA A 102 19.29 -30.76 -17.20
C ALA A 102 18.55 -31.96 -17.82
N ALA A 103 17.22 -32.03 -17.63
CA ALA A 103 16.40 -33.07 -18.25
C ALA A 103 16.38 -32.96 -19.79
N ALA A 104 16.23 -31.73 -20.32
CA ALA A 104 16.28 -31.47 -21.75
C ALA A 104 17.64 -31.84 -22.36
N HIS A 105 18.74 -31.49 -21.68
CA HIS A 105 20.09 -31.86 -22.14
C HIS A 105 20.29 -33.38 -22.18
N ARG A 106 19.80 -34.11 -21.15
CA ARG A 106 19.86 -35.57 -21.11
C ARG A 106 19.11 -36.23 -22.27
N HIS A 107 17.96 -35.68 -22.65
CA HIS A 107 17.19 -36.18 -23.80
C HIS A 107 17.95 -35.98 -25.12
N VAL A 108 18.60 -34.83 -25.33
CA VAL A 108 19.40 -34.55 -26.53
C VAL A 108 20.63 -35.45 -26.63
N VAL A 109 21.30 -35.76 -25.51
CA VAL A 109 22.45 -36.66 -25.51
C VAL A 109 22.03 -38.09 -25.84
N MET A 110 20.89 -38.57 -25.31
CA MET A 110 20.39 -39.92 -25.59
C MET A 110 19.86 -40.10 -27.02
N ASP A 111 19.42 -39.03 -27.69
CA ASP A 111 18.97 -39.05 -29.10
C ASP A 111 20.13 -38.95 -30.11
N LYS A 112 21.39 -38.84 -29.65
CA LYS A 112 22.58 -39.06 -30.49
C LYS A 112 23.13 -40.48 -30.28
N PRO A 113 22.52 -41.54 -30.85
CA PRO A 113 23.19 -42.83 -30.91
C PRO A 113 24.27 -42.76 -31.99
N ASP A 114 25.52 -43.03 -31.60
CA ASP A 114 26.49 -43.87 -32.32
C ASP A 114 26.59 -43.71 -33.85
N ARG A 115 26.52 -42.48 -34.38
CA ARG A 115 26.84 -42.22 -35.80
C ARG A 115 28.34 -42.19 -36.10
N GLU A 116 29.19 -42.45 -35.11
CA GLU A 116 30.65 -42.32 -35.25
C GLU A 116 31.41 -43.66 -35.38
N GLU A 117 30.75 -44.83 -35.30
CA GLU A 117 31.42 -46.14 -35.44
C GLU A 117 31.35 -46.81 -36.83
N GLN A 118 30.93 -46.09 -37.88
CA GLN A 118 31.00 -46.59 -39.27
C GLN A 118 31.77 -45.62 -40.18
N GLN A 119 33.10 -45.60 -40.04
CA GLN A 119 34.03 -45.19 -41.12
C GLN A 119 35.26 -46.09 -41.12
#